data_AF-A0A011UJT4-F1
#
_entry.id   AF-A0A011UJT4-F1
#
_cell.length_a   1.000
_cell.length_b   1.000
_cell.length_c   1.000
_cell.angle_alpha   90.00
_cell.angle_beta   90.00
_cell.angle_gamma   90.00
#
_symmetry.space_group_name_H-M   'P 1'
#
loop_
_entity.id
_entity.type
_entity.pdbx_description
1 polymer ?
#
loop_
_entity_poly.entity_id
_entity_poly.type
_entity_poly.pdbx_seq_one_letter_code
_entity_poly.pdbx_strand_id
1 'polypeptide(L)'
;MIIKRKQRFVIGIILMIAIISIPIIIRFIYRAPYRYCENCLQSNIEYFDALPTYIRNYSLSGTVKISDENTPNEINEILDSLNKQYQKDSDYPVFTAIEVYSDNNGNLAISIQAKKEIIKGDNGIETPDVRCYYLVYVEPNYVGNIHAKDKAPFYDNWRTWSSDTYSG
;
A
#
# COMPACT_ATOMS: atom_id res chain seq x y z
N MET A 1 26.21 -12.19 48.81
CA MET A 1 26.87 -11.74 47.55
C MET A 1 26.38 -12.46 46.29
N ILE A 2 25.96 -13.73 46.37
CA ILE A 2 25.53 -14.58 45.23
C ILE A 2 24.23 -14.10 44.55
N ILE A 3 23.27 -13.58 45.32
CA ILE A 3 21.96 -13.11 44.81
C ILE A 3 22.10 -11.93 43.85
N LYS A 4 22.98 -10.96 44.14
CA LYS A 4 23.29 -9.83 43.25
C LYS A 4 23.95 -10.26 41.93
N ARG A 5 24.71 -11.36 41.92
CA ARG A 5 25.32 -11.92 40.69
C ARG A 5 24.29 -12.58 39.79
N LYS A 6 23.35 -13.36 40.36
CA LYS A 6 22.26 -13.97 39.59
C LYS A 6 21.32 -12.92 38.97
N GLN A 7 20.97 -11.87 39.72
CA GLN A 7 20.18 -10.76 39.18
C GLN A 7 20.87 -10.05 38.00
N ARG A 8 22.16 -9.74 38.11
CA ARG A 8 22.93 -9.12 37.01
C ARG A 8 23.00 -10.02 35.77
N PHE A 9 23.09 -11.33 35.95
CA PHE A 9 23.11 -12.29 34.85
C PHE A 9 21.75 -12.37 34.13
N VAL A 10 20.64 -12.41 34.87
CA VAL A 10 19.29 -12.40 34.31
C VAL A 10 19.01 -11.10 33.57
N ILE A 11 19.40 -9.95 34.13
CA ILE A 11 19.28 -8.65 33.45
C ILE A 11 20.08 -8.63 32.14
N GLY A 12 21.30 -9.20 32.13
CA GLY A 12 22.11 -9.32 30.92
C GLY A 12 21.46 -10.16 29.81
N ILE A 13 20.81 -11.27 30.17
CA ILE A 13 20.07 -12.11 29.22
C ILE A 13 18.88 -11.36 28.62
N ILE A 14 18.09 -10.66 29.46
CA ILE A 14 16.93 -9.87 29.00
C ILE A 14 17.38 -8.77 28.03
N LEU A 15 18.48 -8.07 28.34
CA LEU A 15 19.07 -7.06 27.46
C LEU A 15 19.53 -7.65 26.13
N MET A 16 20.17 -8.82 26.13
CA MET A 16 20.62 -9.47 24.90
C MET A 16 19.44 -9.89 24.02
N ILE A 17 18.38 -10.45 24.61
CA ILE A 17 17.14 -10.80 23.89
C ILE A 17 16.48 -9.54 23.32
N ALA A 18 16.39 -8.46 24.10
CA ALA A 18 15.81 -7.19 23.64
C ALA A 18 16.60 -6.60 22.46
N ILE A 19 17.93 -6.59 22.53
CA ILE A 19 18.80 -6.07 21.45
C ILE A 19 18.62 -6.85 20.15
N ILE A 20 18.39 -8.18 20.22
CA ILE A 20 18.19 -9.01 19.02
C ILE A 20 16.75 -8.90 18.50
N SER A 21 15.76 -8.86 19.38
CA SER A 21 14.34 -8.86 19.00
C SER A 21 13.85 -7.49 18.51
N ILE A 22 14.34 -6.38 19.05
CA ILE A 22 13.92 -5.02 18.65
C ILE A 22 14.14 -4.77 17.15
N PRO A 23 15.33 -5.03 16.54
CA PRO A 23 15.53 -4.83 15.10
C PRO A 23 14.64 -5.73 14.23
N ILE A 24 14.35 -6.95 14.69
CA ILE A 24 13.48 -7.89 13.98
C ILE A 24 12.03 -7.39 14.02
N ILE A 25 11.56 -6.97 15.19
CA ILE A 25 10.23 -6.39 15.39
C ILE A 25 10.08 -5.11 14.55
N ILE A 26 11.08 -4.22 14.58
CA ILE A 26 11.14 -3.03 13.74
C ILE A 26 11.01 -3.43 12.27
N ARG A 27 11.85 -4.34 11.76
CA ARG A 27 11.75 -4.82 10.37
C ARG A 27 10.37 -5.40 10.04
N PHE A 28 9.76 -6.12 10.97
CA PHE A 28 8.45 -6.73 10.78
C PHE A 28 7.34 -5.67 10.71
N ILE A 29 7.37 -4.67 11.61
CA ILE A 29 6.43 -3.54 11.61
C ILE A 29 6.57 -2.72 10.31
N TYR A 30 7.80 -2.44 9.87
CA TYR A 30 8.01 -1.68 8.63
C TYR A 30 7.66 -2.46 7.36
N ARG A 31 7.69 -3.81 7.39
CA ARG A 31 7.28 -4.66 6.27
C ARG A 31 5.82 -5.09 6.28
N ALA A 32 5.16 -5.07 7.43
CA ALA A 32 3.77 -5.53 7.56
C ALA A 32 2.80 -4.84 6.59
N PRO A 33 2.91 -3.52 6.32
CA PRO A 33 2.02 -2.86 5.37
C PRO A 33 2.30 -3.20 3.91
N TYR A 34 3.57 -3.41 3.55
CA TYR A 34 3.94 -3.91 2.23
C TYR A 34 3.38 -5.31 1.99
N ARG A 35 3.49 -6.17 3.00
CA ARG A 35 2.91 -7.51 3.00
C ARG A 35 1.37 -7.49 2.93
N TYR A 36 0.72 -6.48 3.49
CA TYR A 36 -0.72 -6.28 3.35
C TYR A 36 -1.11 -6.05 1.89
N CYS A 37 -0.43 -5.13 1.19
CA CYS A 37 -0.68 -4.87 -0.23
C CYS A 37 -0.40 -6.12 -1.09
N GLU A 38 0.70 -6.82 -0.84
CA GLU A 38 1.04 -8.07 -1.53
C GLU A 38 -0.06 -9.13 -1.35
N ASN A 39 -0.52 -9.35 -0.11
CA ASN A 39 -1.58 -10.30 0.19
C ASN A 39 -2.92 -9.89 -0.44
N CYS A 40 -3.24 -8.58 -0.44
CA CYS A 40 -4.43 -8.05 -1.08
C CYS A 40 -4.41 -8.36 -2.59
N LEU A 41 -3.28 -8.11 -3.26
CA LEU A 41 -3.13 -8.42 -4.68
C LEU A 41 -3.27 -9.92 -4.94
N GLN A 42 -2.52 -10.76 -4.23
CA GLN A 42 -2.52 -12.21 -4.45
C GLN A 42 -3.88 -12.84 -4.21
N SER A 43 -4.65 -12.34 -3.24
CA SER A 43 -5.97 -12.87 -2.90
C SER A 43 -7.05 -12.49 -3.90
N ASN A 44 -6.79 -11.48 -4.76
CA ASN A 44 -7.77 -10.95 -5.73
C ASN A 44 -7.11 -10.78 -7.10
N ILE A 45 -6.21 -11.71 -7.45
CA ILE A 45 -5.37 -11.56 -8.63
C ILE A 45 -6.18 -11.41 -9.91
N GLU A 46 -7.32 -12.07 -10.00
CA GLU A 46 -8.25 -11.95 -11.12
C GLU A 46 -8.71 -10.51 -11.39
N TYR A 47 -8.91 -9.71 -10.34
CA TYR A 47 -9.27 -8.31 -10.47
C TYR A 47 -8.08 -7.46 -10.93
N PHE A 48 -6.91 -7.68 -10.33
CA PHE A 48 -5.71 -6.91 -10.64
C PHE A 48 -5.14 -7.23 -12.03
N ASP A 49 -5.30 -8.45 -12.53
CA ASP A 49 -4.92 -8.81 -13.90
C ASP A 49 -5.91 -8.25 -14.95
N ALA A 50 -7.20 -8.17 -14.60
CA ALA A 50 -8.23 -7.63 -15.49
C ALA A 50 -8.19 -6.10 -15.62
N LEU A 51 -7.83 -5.39 -14.54
CA LEU A 51 -7.88 -3.93 -14.46
C LEU A 51 -7.15 -3.19 -15.59
N PRO A 52 -5.87 -3.49 -15.92
CA PRO A 52 -5.18 -2.85 -17.04
C PRO A 52 -5.91 -3.03 -18.37
N THR A 53 -6.49 -4.21 -18.60
CA THR A 53 -7.25 -4.51 -19.82
C THR A 53 -8.53 -3.68 -19.90
N TYR A 54 -9.30 -3.60 -18.81
CA TYR A 54 -10.51 -2.77 -18.79
C TYR A 54 -10.21 -1.29 -18.97
N ILE A 55 -9.17 -0.77 -18.31
CA ILE A 55 -8.73 0.62 -18.46
C ILE A 55 -8.39 0.92 -19.93
N ARG A 56 -7.71 0.00 -20.62
CA ARG A 56 -7.40 0.14 -22.05
C ARG A 56 -8.64 0.08 -22.94
N ASN A 57 -9.50 -0.92 -22.73
CA ASN A 57 -10.70 -1.10 -23.55
C ASN A 57 -11.64 0.10 -23.47
N TYR A 58 -11.75 0.72 -22.31
CA TYR A 58 -12.57 1.91 -22.09
C TYR A 58 -11.81 3.22 -22.29
N SER A 59 -10.53 3.18 -22.68
CA SER A 59 -9.68 4.37 -22.89
C SER A 59 -9.70 5.36 -21.72
N LEU A 60 -9.69 4.84 -20.50
CA LEU A 60 -9.80 5.67 -19.29
C LEU A 60 -8.49 6.42 -19.01
N SER A 61 -8.62 7.59 -18.39
CA SER A 61 -7.49 8.41 -17.97
C SER A 61 -7.85 9.27 -16.77
N GLY A 62 -6.85 9.69 -15.99
CA GLY A 62 -7.05 10.49 -14.78
C GLY A 62 -7.67 9.67 -13.66
N THR A 63 -8.44 10.35 -12.80
CA THR A 63 -9.08 9.71 -11.64
C THR A 63 -10.40 9.04 -12.03
N VAL A 64 -10.46 7.73 -11.94
CA VAL A 64 -11.67 6.91 -12.13
C VAL A 64 -12.24 6.57 -10.75
N LYS A 65 -13.43 7.06 -10.41
CA LYS A 65 -14.01 6.93 -9.06
C LYS A 65 -15.11 5.88 -9.01
N ILE A 66 -15.24 5.22 -7.86
CA ILE A 66 -16.37 4.34 -7.57
C ILE A 66 -17.69 5.12 -7.68
N SER A 67 -18.68 4.51 -8.31
CA SER A 67 -20.04 5.04 -8.47
C SER A 67 -20.14 6.36 -9.25
N ASP A 68 -19.10 6.74 -9.99
CA ASP A 68 -19.22 7.78 -11.02
C ASP A 68 -20.02 7.21 -12.20
N GLU A 69 -20.91 8.03 -12.78
CA GLU A 69 -21.76 7.64 -13.91
C GLU A 69 -20.93 7.23 -15.15
N ASN A 70 -19.70 7.73 -15.23
CA ASN A 70 -18.78 7.47 -16.33
C ASN A 70 -17.83 6.29 -16.06
N THR A 71 -17.85 5.71 -14.86
CA THR A 71 -17.02 4.54 -14.54
C THR A 71 -17.68 3.28 -15.07
N PRO A 72 -16.99 2.50 -15.92
CA PRO A 72 -17.51 1.24 -16.43
C PRO A 72 -17.91 0.27 -15.32
N ASN A 73 -18.99 -0.49 -15.54
CA ASN A 73 -19.56 -1.39 -14.52
C ASN A 73 -18.54 -2.41 -14.01
N GLU A 74 -17.70 -2.97 -14.88
CA GLU A 74 -16.71 -3.97 -14.48
C GLU A 74 -15.68 -3.39 -13.50
N ILE A 75 -15.28 -2.12 -13.70
CA ILE A 75 -14.37 -1.42 -12.78
C ILE A 75 -15.08 -1.07 -11.48
N ASN A 76 -16.34 -0.62 -11.55
CA ASN A 76 -17.15 -0.36 -10.37
C ASN A 76 -17.33 -1.62 -9.52
N GLU A 77 -17.63 -2.78 -10.12
CA GLU A 77 -17.78 -4.05 -9.43
C GLU A 77 -16.50 -4.52 -8.75
N ILE A 78 -15.35 -4.37 -9.42
CA ILE A 78 -14.03 -4.66 -8.84
C ILE A 78 -13.76 -3.78 -7.62
N LEU A 79 -13.91 -2.46 -7.79
CA LEU A 79 -13.62 -1.49 -6.72
C LEU A 79 -14.56 -1.65 -5.52
N ASP A 80 -15.84 -1.88 -5.76
CA ASP A 80 -16.84 -2.11 -4.71
C ASP A 80 -16.56 -3.42 -3.96
N SER A 81 -16.18 -4.50 -4.67
CA SER A 81 -15.82 -5.77 -4.05
C SER A 81 -14.58 -5.65 -3.17
N LEU A 82 -13.52 -5.00 -3.68
CA LEU A 82 -12.29 -4.72 -2.93
C LEU A 82 -12.57 -3.80 -1.73
N ASN A 83 -13.37 -2.75 -1.90
CA ASN A 83 -13.76 -1.86 -0.82
C ASN A 83 -14.47 -2.63 0.30
N LYS A 84 -15.51 -3.40 -0.03
CA LYS A 84 -16.27 -4.21 0.95
C LYS A 84 -15.38 -5.17 1.74
N GLN A 85 -14.37 -5.75 1.08
CA GLN A 85 -13.47 -6.71 1.71
C GLN A 85 -12.44 -6.04 2.63
N TYR A 86 -11.86 -4.91 2.21
CA TYR A 86 -10.67 -4.33 2.84
C TYR A 86 -10.91 -3.04 3.62
N GLN A 87 -12.08 -2.40 3.51
CA GLN A 87 -12.41 -1.16 4.23
C GLN A 87 -12.25 -1.30 5.74
N LYS A 88 -12.62 -2.46 6.30
CA LYS A 88 -12.52 -2.76 7.73
C LYS A 88 -11.09 -2.72 8.28
N ASP A 89 -10.09 -2.84 7.41
CA ASP A 89 -8.67 -2.85 7.78
C ASP A 89 -8.01 -1.46 7.61
N SER A 90 -8.80 -0.43 7.27
CA SER A 90 -8.34 0.94 7.02
C SER A 90 -9.13 1.95 7.84
N ASP A 91 -8.45 2.98 8.34
CA ASP A 91 -9.07 4.07 9.13
C ASP A 91 -9.84 5.05 8.24
N TYR A 92 -9.55 5.06 6.94
CA TYR A 92 -10.17 5.93 5.93
C TYR A 92 -10.67 5.13 4.72
N PRO A 93 -11.52 5.72 3.86
CA PRO A 93 -11.99 5.07 2.63
C PRO A 93 -10.84 4.62 1.72
N VAL A 94 -10.91 3.38 1.23
CA VAL A 94 -9.92 2.76 0.31
C VAL A 94 -10.61 2.13 -0.90
N PHE A 95 -9.89 1.87 -1.98
CA PHE A 95 -10.49 1.37 -3.25
C PHE A 95 -11.66 2.21 -3.77
N THR A 96 -11.68 3.50 -3.43
CA THR A 96 -12.72 4.44 -3.87
C THR A 96 -12.42 5.06 -5.22
N ALA A 97 -11.17 4.95 -5.68
CA ALA A 97 -10.74 5.46 -6.97
C ALA A 97 -9.48 4.75 -7.47
N ILE A 98 -9.26 4.87 -8.77
CA ILE A 98 -8.07 4.47 -9.49
C ILE A 98 -7.50 5.71 -10.17
N GLU A 99 -6.20 5.97 -9.97
CA GLU A 99 -5.49 6.96 -10.76
C GLU A 99 -4.86 6.28 -11.97
N VAL A 100 -5.22 6.75 -13.16
CA VAL A 100 -4.80 6.20 -14.44
C VAL A 100 -3.90 7.20 -15.16
N TYR A 101 -2.70 6.76 -15.50
CA TYR A 101 -1.69 7.55 -16.21
C TYR A 101 -1.29 6.86 -17.50
N SER A 102 -1.24 7.63 -18.59
CA SER A 102 -0.75 7.16 -19.88
C SER A 102 0.39 8.05 -20.35
N ASP A 103 1.46 7.45 -20.87
CA ASP A 103 2.52 8.21 -21.53
C ASP A 103 2.19 8.46 -23.02
N ASN A 104 3.06 9.23 -23.68
CA ASN A 104 2.89 9.57 -25.10
C ASN A 104 2.95 8.36 -26.05
N ASN A 105 3.43 7.21 -25.59
CA ASN A 105 3.49 5.97 -26.35
C ASN A 105 2.31 5.04 -26.04
N GLY A 106 1.36 5.46 -25.19
CA GLY A 106 0.22 4.67 -24.77
C GLY A 106 0.57 3.58 -23.75
N ASN A 107 1.75 3.64 -23.13
CA ASN A 107 2.05 2.78 -21.98
C ASN A 107 1.29 3.28 -20.75
N LEU A 108 0.91 2.34 -19.91
CA LEU A 108 -0.02 2.55 -18.80
C LEU A 108 0.67 2.44 -17.44
N ALA A 109 0.29 3.32 -16.53
CA ALA A 109 0.51 3.15 -15.10
C ALA A 109 -0.80 3.38 -14.33
N ILE A 110 -1.01 2.60 -13.29
CA ILE A 110 -2.24 2.61 -12.48
C ILE A 110 -1.83 2.70 -11.01
N SER A 111 -2.49 3.54 -10.23
CA SER A 111 -2.27 3.64 -8.78
C SER A 111 -3.60 3.53 -8.03
N ILE A 112 -3.63 2.62 -7.06
CA ILE A 112 -4.84 2.29 -6.29
C ILE A 112 -4.51 2.35 -4.81
N GLN A 113 -5.29 3.11 -4.04
CA GLN A 113 -5.17 3.19 -2.58
C GLN A 113 -5.73 1.92 -1.95
N ALA A 114 -4.86 1.09 -1.40
CA ALA A 114 -5.21 -0.22 -0.83
C ALA A 114 -5.38 -0.19 0.68
N LYS A 115 -4.66 0.71 1.38
CA LYS A 115 -4.78 0.90 2.83
C LYS A 115 -4.49 2.34 3.22
N LYS A 116 -5.20 2.85 4.22
CA LYS A 116 -4.93 4.16 4.80
C LYS A 116 -5.09 4.09 6.31
N GLU A 117 -4.04 4.48 7.05
CA GLU A 117 -3.99 4.33 8.52
C GLU A 117 -3.48 5.60 9.21
N ILE A 118 -3.97 5.85 10.41
CA ILE A 118 -3.53 6.96 11.26
C ILE A 118 -2.13 6.66 11.80
N ILE A 119 -1.21 7.59 11.60
CA ILE A 119 0.13 7.54 12.19
C ILE A 119 0.01 8.01 13.64
N LYS A 120 0.21 7.09 14.57
CA LYS A 120 0.27 7.42 16.00
C LYS A 120 1.65 8.04 16.30
N GLY A 121 1.72 9.37 16.37
CA GLY A 121 2.95 10.14 16.59
C GLY A 121 2.67 11.56 17.10
N ASP A 122 3.72 12.35 17.33
CA ASP A 122 3.61 13.69 17.95
C ASP A 122 2.66 14.62 17.18
N ASN A 123 1.70 15.17 17.92
CA ASN A 123 0.67 16.05 17.38
C ASN A 123 1.28 17.39 16.96
N GLY A 124 1.35 17.65 15.65
CA GLY A 124 1.75 18.93 15.08
C GLY A 124 1.03 19.20 13.77
N ILE A 125 0.61 20.44 13.53
CA ILE A 125 -0.11 20.85 12.30
C ILE A 125 0.76 20.61 11.04
N GLU A 126 2.08 20.56 11.19
CA GLU A 126 3.05 20.27 10.11
C GLU A 126 3.62 18.85 10.16
N THR A 127 3.01 17.95 10.94
CA THR A 127 3.38 16.53 10.99
C THR A 127 2.32 15.69 10.29
N PRO A 128 2.69 14.90 9.26
CA PRO A 128 1.77 13.96 8.65
C PRO A 128 1.18 13.01 9.69
N ASP A 129 -0.14 12.89 9.71
CA ASP A 129 -0.90 12.08 10.65
C ASP A 129 -1.57 10.87 9.99
N VAL A 130 -1.41 10.72 8.66
CA VAL A 130 -1.97 9.61 7.90
C VAL A 130 -0.93 9.01 6.96
N ARG A 131 -0.87 7.68 6.91
CA ARG A 131 -0.08 6.92 5.93
C ARG A 131 -0.99 6.23 4.94
N CYS A 132 -0.76 6.47 3.66
CA CYS A 132 -1.45 5.81 2.55
C CYS A 132 -0.54 4.76 1.92
N TYR A 133 -1.08 3.58 1.61
CA TYR A 133 -0.42 2.50 0.89
C TYR A 133 -1.11 2.26 -0.44
N TYR A 134 -0.29 2.09 -1.47
CA TYR A 134 -0.72 2.03 -2.86
C TYR A 134 -0.24 0.74 -3.50
N LEU A 135 -1.15 0.10 -4.25
CA LEU A 135 -0.82 -0.86 -5.29
C LEU A 135 -0.64 -0.09 -6.59
N VAL A 136 0.52 -0.25 -7.22
CA VAL A 136 0.89 0.51 -8.41
C VAL A 136 1.31 -0.45 -9.52
N TYR A 137 0.56 -0.46 -10.62
CA TYR A 137 0.92 -1.16 -11.84
C TYR A 137 1.70 -0.19 -12.74
N VAL A 138 2.84 -0.63 -13.29
CA VAL A 138 3.64 0.17 -14.21
C VAL A 138 4.12 -0.71 -15.34
N GLU A 139 3.66 -0.46 -16.56
CA GLU A 139 4.13 -1.22 -17.71
C GLU A 139 5.64 -1.06 -17.94
N PRO A 140 6.32 -2.08 -18.50
CA PRO A 140 7.79 -2.09 -18.62
C PRO A 140 8.38 -0.87 -19.35
N ASN A 141 7.65 -0.32 -20.32
CA ASN A 141 8.11 0.78 -21.16
C ASN A 141 7.51 2.15 -20.77
N TYR A 142 6.77 2.23 -19.67
CA TYR A 142 6.16 3.47 -19.22
C TYR A 142 7.22 4.51 -18.86
N VAL A 143 7.24 5.63 -19.58
CA VAL A 143 8.26 6.69 -19.37
C VAL A 143 7.78 7.84 -18.49
N GLY A 144 6.50 7.90 -18.13
CA GLY A 144 5.92 8.96 -17.31
C GLY A 144 6.45 8.98 -15.87
N ASN A 145 6.07 10.02 -15.11
CA ASN A 145 6.47 10.17 -13.71
C ASN A 145 5.42 9.54 -12.79
N ILE A 146 5.83 8.57 -11.98
CA ILE A 146 5.01 7.98 -10.91
C ILE A 146 5.91 7.50 -9.77
N HIS A 147 5.47 7.72 -8.52
CA HIS A 147 6.30 7.52 -7.32
C HIS A 147 6.83 6.09 -7.10
N ALA A 148 6.29 5.09 -7.81
CA ALA A 148 6.74 3.69 -7.76
C ALA A 148 7.53 3.22 -8.99
N LYS A 149 7.81 4.08 -9.99
CA LYS A 149 8.40 3.63 -11.27
C LYS A 149 9.73 2.90 -11.10
N ASP A 150 10.58 3.35 -10.18
CA ASP A 150 11.93 2.81 -10.02
C ASP A 150 12.01 1.64 -9.03
N LYS A 151 10.87 1.22 -8.47
CA LYS A 151 10.80 0.37 -7.27
C LYS A 151 10.95 -1.15 -7.37
N ALA A 152 11.30 -1.85 -8.45
CA ALA A 152 11.20 -3.32 -8.53
C ALA A 152 9.78 -3.91 -8.21
N PRO A 153 9.16 -4.63 -9.17
CA PRO A 153 7.88 -5.27 -8.91
C PRO A 153 8.00 -6.42 -7.92
N PHE A 154 6.95 -6.63 -7.14
CA PHE A 154 6.82 -7.81 -6.29
C PHE A 154 6.00 -8.93 -6.98
N TYR A 155 5.19 -8.57 -7.97
CA TYR A 155 4.41 -9.50 -8.81
C TYR A 155 4.17 -8.87 -10.19
N ASP A 156 4.57 -9.54 -11.26
CA ASP A 156 4.50 -9.02 -12.65
C ASP A 156 4.97 -7.54 -12.74
N ASN A 157 4.06 -6.62 -13.07
CA ASN A 157 4.32 -5.18 -13.17
C ASN A 157 3.80 -4.39 -11.94
N TRP A 158 3.30 -5.09 -10.92
CA TRP A 158 2.76 -4.53 -9.69
C TRP A 158 3.83 -4.28 -8.63
N ARG A 159 3.69 -3.12 -7.99
CA ARG A 159 4.62 -2.53 -7.04
C ARG A 159 3.85 -1.95 -5.86
N THR A 160 4.53 -1.77 -4.75
CA THR A 160 3.94 -1.09 -3.59
C THR A 160 4.63 0.24 -3.34
N TRP A 161 3.82 1.25 -3.07
CA TRP A 161 4.26 2.57 -2.66
C TRP A 161 3.54 3.01 -1.38
N SER A 162 4.16 3.90 -0.62
CA SER A 162 3.52 4.52 0.53
C SER A 162 3.89 5.99 0.58
N SER A 163 2.94 6.83 0.99
CA SER A 163 3.17 8.24 1.25
C SER A 163 2.51 8.67 2.54
N ASP A 164 3.14 9.61 3.24
CA ASP A 164 2.60 10.23 4.43
C ASP A 164 1.88 11.52 4.02
N THR A 165 0.66 11.72 4.50
CA THR A 165 -0.23 12.85 4.20
C THR A 165 -0.87 13.37 5.48
N TYR A 166 -1.52 14.52 5.38
CA TYR A 166 -2.33 15.11 6.43
C TYR A 166 -3.80 14.65 6.31
N SER A 167 -4.50 14.54 7.43
CA SER A 167 -5.89 14.07 7.52
C SER A 167 -6.90 14.97 6.82
N GLY A 168 -6.58 16.27 6.68
CA GLY A 168 -7.42 17.26 6.01
C GLY A 168 -8.67 17.60 6.80
#